data_AF-A0A1G3UBJ8-F1
#
_entry.id   AF-A0A1G3UBJ8-F1
#
_cell.length_a   1.000
_cell.length_b   1.000
_cell.length_c   1.000
_cell.angle_alpha   90.00
_cell.angle_beta   90.00
_cell.angle_gamma   90.00
#
_symmetry.space_group_name_H-M   'P 1'
#
loop_
_entity.id
_entity.type
_entity.pdbx_description
1 polymer ?
#
loop_
_entity_poly.entity_id
_entity_poly.type
_entity_poly.pdbx_seq_one_letter_code
_entity_poly.pdbx_strand_id
1 'polypeptide(L)'
;MSDIKQKCKELLHVHEIDIFSEIDFNVNGDIHTLSYKYIIDTYMKASEESKLVFLTALKKASESKNIGINKFFEGMGQLLLMTHLSNKIEV
;
A
#
# COMPACT_ATOMS: atom_id res chain seq x y z
N MET A 1 15.24 9.14 7.20
CA MET A 1 14.31 8.28 6.43
C MET A 1 14.09 7.01 7.25
N SER A 2 12.84 6.58 7.49
CA SER A 2 12.60 5.30 8.18
C SER A 2 13.19 4.16 7.35
N ASP A 3 14.00 3.32 7.97
CA ASP A 3 14.63 2.12 7.38
C ASP A 3 13.59 1.22 6.66
N ILE A 4 12.38 1.14 7.20
CA ILE A 4 11.30 0.32 6.64
C ILE A 4 10.80 0.86 5.29
N LYS A 5 10.65 2.19 5.16
CA LYS A 5 10.22 2.81 3.90
C LYS A 5 11.21 2.48 2.78
N GLN A 6 12.50 2.58 3.08
CA GLN A 6 13.56 2.30 2.12
C GLN A 6 13.52 0.82 1.69
N LYS A 7 13.37 -0.11 2.64
CA LYS A 7 13.21 -1.55 2.36
C LYS A 7 12.01 -1.86 1.47
N CYS A 8 10.88 -1.18 1.64
CA CYS A 8 9.74 -1.33 0.72
C CYS A 8 10.12 -0.94 -0.71
N LYS A 9 10.81 0.20 -0.89
CA LYS A 9 11.23 0.67 -2.22
C LYS A 9 12.22 -0.27 -2.89
N GLU A 10 13.21 -0.74 -2.14
CA GLU A 10 14.20 -1.70 -2.63
C GLU A 10 13.54 -2.99 -3.09
N LEU A 11 12.55 -3.46 -2.34
CA LEU A 11 11.81 -4.66 -2.71
C LEU A 11 11.01 -4.46 -3.99
N LEU A 12 10.34 -3.32 -4.19
CA LEU A 12 9.69 -3.03 -5.48
C LEU A 12 10.70 -2.97 -6.63
N HIS A 13 11.84 -2.34 -6.40
CA HIS A 13 12.90 -2.22 -7.41
C HIS A 13 13.46 -3.58 -7.83
N VAL A 14 13.71 -4.49 -6.87
CA VAL A 14 14.16 -5.87 -7.13
C VAL A 14 13.15 -6.65 -7.99
N HIS A 15 11.87 -6.34 -7.86
CA HIS A 15 10.79 -6.94 -8.65
C HIS A 15 10.46 -6.16 -9.93
N GLU A 16 11.29 -5.17 -10.31
CA GLU A 16 11.10 -4.30 -11.49
C GLU A 16 9.74 -3.58 -11.50
N ILE A 17 9.22 -3.27 -10.31
CA ILE A 17 7.95 -2.56 -10.14
C ILE A 17 8.22 -1.07 -9.97
N ASP A 18 7.58 -0.26 -10.83
CA ASP A 18 7.60 1.18 -10.67
C ASP A 18 6.81 1.59 -9.42
N ILE A 19 7.45 2.29 -8.50
CA ILE A 19 6.82 2.85 -7.29
C ILE A 19 5.75 3.89 -7.61
N PHE A 20 5.78 4.48 -8.80
CA PHE A 20 4.77 5.41 -9.30
C PHE A 20 3.61 4.70 -10.00
N SER A 21 3.61 3.35 -10.06
CA SER A 21 2.44 2.59 -10.51
C SER A 21 1.21 2.96 -9.69
N GLU A 22 0.07 3.00 -10.36
CA GLU A 22 -1.21 3.40 -9.80
C GLU A 22 -2.24 2.27 -9.89
N ILE A 23 -3.17 2.25 -8.94
CA ILE A 23 -4.34 1.38 -8.96
C ILE A 23 -5.58 2.25 -8.85
N ASP A 24 -6.57 1.93 -9.69
CA ASP A 24 -7.92 2.47 -9.60
C ASP A 24 -8.78 1.64 -8.65
N PHE A 25 -9.42 2.33 -7.71
CA PHE A 25 -10.33 1.76 -6.73
C PHE A 25 -11.73 2.31 -6.98
N ASN A 26 -12.68 1.43 -7.34
CA ASN A 26 -14.08 1.80 -7.35
C ASN A 26 -14.64 1.67 -5.92
N VAL A 27 -15.00 2.80 -5.32
CA VAL A 27 -15.63 2.85 -4.00
C VAL A 27 -16.97 3.55 -4.12
N ASN A 28 -18.05 2.81 -3.91
CA ASN A 28 -19.43 3.31 -4.03
C ASN A 28 -19.77 3.98 -5.36
N GLY A 29 -19.12 3.59 -6.46
CA GLY A 29 -19.33 4.17 -7.79
C GLY A 29 -18.34 5.27 -8.16
N ASP A 30 -17.55 5.77 -7.21
CA ASP A 30 -16.51 6.76 -7.44
C ASP A 30 -15.14 6.07 -7.65
N ILE A 31 -14.41 6.49 -8.69
CA ILE A 31 -13.06 5.99 -8.97
C ILE A 31 -12.04 6.83 -8.22
N HIS A 32 -11.28 6.18 -7.34
CA HIS A 32 -10.14 6.74 -6.64
C HIS A 32 -8.84 6.10 -7.14
N THR A 33 -7.92 6.89 -7.66
CA THR A 33 -6.61 6.40 -8.11
C THR A 33 -5.56 6.64 -7.03
N LEU A 34 -4.83 5.59 -6.62
CA LEU A 34 -3.74 5.70 -5.65
C LEU A 34 -2.45 5.11 -6.22
N SER A 35 -1.33 5.81 -6.04
CA SER A 35 0.00 5.28 -6.36
C SER A 35 0.56 4.39 -5.23
N TYR A 36 1.42 3.43 -5.58
CA TYR A 36 2.13 2.61 -4.59
C TYR A 36 2.93 3.48 -3.63
N LYS A 37 3.56 4.54 -4.17
CA LYS A 37 4.23 5.56 -3.36
C LYS A 37 3.30 6.16 -2.31
N TYR A 38 2.09 6.56 -2.69
CA TYR A 38 1.13 7.16 -1.76
C TYR A 38 0.71 6.17 -0.66
N ILE A 39 0.42 4.92 -1.03
CA ILE A 39 0.04 3.87 -0.09
C ILE A 39 1.18 3.63 0.91
N ILE A 40 2.41 3.42 0.43
CA ILE A 40 3.59 3.27 1.29
C ILE A 40 3.74 4.48 2.20
N ASP A 41 3.74 5.70 1.65
CA ASP A 41 3.95 6.93 2.40
C ASP A 41 2.90 7.11 3.51
N THR A 42 1.68 6.63 3.30
CA THR A 42 0.60 6.69 4.30
C THR A 42 0.82 5.69 5.42
N TYR A 43 1.08 4.42 5.11
CA TYR A 43 1.34 3.41 6.14
C TYR A 43 2.64 3.66 6.93
N MET A 44 3.62 4.34 6.32
CA MET A 44 4.86 4.73 7.03
C MET A 44 4.65 5.81 8.10
N LYS A 45 3.46 6.44 8.18
CA LYS A 45 3.07 7.36 9.26
C LYS A 45 2.44 6.65 10.47
N ALA A 46 2.15 5.36 10.38
CA ALA A 46 1.56 4.57 11.46
C ALA A 46 2.59 4.28 12.59
N SER A 47 2.22 3.44 13.56
CA SER A 47 3.15 2.95 14.60
C SER A 47 4.27 2.10 13.98
N GLU A 48 5.40 1.96 14.67
CA GLU A 48 6.53 1.14 14.20
C GLU A 48 6.12 -0.34 13.98
N GLU A 49 5.27 -0.88 14.85
CA GLU A 49 4.73 -2.23 14.70
C GLU A 49 3.94 -2.38 13.41
N SER A 50 3.03 -1.44 13.10
CA SER A 50 2.26 -1.46 11.85
C SER A 50 3.16 -1.34 10.62
N LYS A 51 4.25 -0.57 10.69
CA LYS A 51 5.24 -0.47 9.60
C LYS A 51 5.92 -1.82 9.36
N LEU A 52 6.29 -2.53 10.43
CA LEU A 52 6.91 -3.85 10.33
C LEU A 52 5.95 -4.90 9.77
N VAL A 53 4.69 -4.87 10.18
CA VAL A 53 3.63 -5.74 9.63
C VAL A 53 3.45 -5.47 8.13
N PHE A 54 3.38 -4.20 7.72
CA PHE A 54 3.29 -3.82 6.30
C PHE A 54 4.45 -4.38 5.48
N LEU A 55 5.70 -4.17 5.92
CA LEU A 55 6.87 -4.69 5.23
C LEU A 55 6.88 -6.23 5.17
N THR A 56 6.47 -6.88 6.25
CA THR A 56 6.41 -8.36 6.31
C THR A 56 5.39 -8.91 5.33
N ALA A 57 4.20 -8.30 5.27
CA ALA A 57 3.17 -8.68 4.31
C ALA A 57 3.61 -8.41 2.86
N LEU A 58 4.27 -7.27 2.60
CA LEU A 58 4.82 -6.97 1.28
C LEU A 58 5.89 -7.98 0.85
N LYS A 59 6.80 -8.36 1.75
CA LYS A 59 7.79 -9.42 1.51
C LYS A 59 7.11 -10.75 1.19
N LYS A 60 6.06 -11.12 1.93
CA LYS A 60 5.32 -12.35 1.67
C LYS A 60 4.63 -12.33 0.31
N ALA A 61 4.03 -11.19 -0.05
CA ALA A 61 3.40 -10.99 -1.34
C ALA A 61 4.40 -11.10 -2.51
N SER A 62 5.64 -10.65 -2.30
CA SER A 62 6.69 -10.65 -3.31
C SER A 62 7.18 -12.06 -3.68
N GLU A 63 6.96 -13.06 -2.82
CA GLU A 63 7.19 -14.47 -3.16
C GLU A 63 6.32 -14.95 -4.33
N SER A 64 5.13 -14.34 -4.50
CA SER A 64 4.24 -14.57 -5.65
C SER A 64 4.48 -13.59 -6.81
N LYS A 65 5.66 -12.95 -6.83
CA LYS A 65 6.10 -11.97 -7.85
C LYS A 65 5.08 -10.82 -8.02
N ASN A 66 4.95 -10.29 -9.22
CA ASN A 66 4.17 -9.09 -9.52
C ASN A 66 2.70 -9.24 -9.18
N ILE A 67 2.10 -10.43 -9.37
CA ILE A 67 0.70 -10.68 -9.03
C ILE A 67 0.47 -10.49 -7.53
N GLY A 68 1.34 -11.06 -6.69
CA GLY A 68 1.23 -10.92 -5.25
C GLY A 68 1.39 -9.47 -4.81
N ILE A 69 2.37 -8.76 -5.36
CA ILE A 69 2.61 -7.35 -5.02
C ILE A 69 1.43 -6.47 -5.43
N ASN A 70 0.86 -6.67 -6.63
CA ASN A 70 -0.32 -5.93 -7.07
C ASN A 70 -1.52 -6.20 -6.13
N LYS A 71 -1.79 -7.47 -5.80
CA LYS A 71 -2.86 -7.84 -4.86
C LYS A 71 -2.66 -7.27 -3.46
N PHE A 72 -1.41 -7.20 -3.01
CA PHE A 72 -1.07 -6.55 -1.75
C PHE A 72 -1.44 -5.06 -1.77
N PHE A 73 -1.02 -4.32 -2.81
CA PHE A 73 -1.35 -2.89 -2.91
C PHE A 73 -2.84 -2.63 -3.14
N GLU A 74 -3.54 -3.49 -3.87
CA GLU A 74 -5.00 -3.45 -3.96
C GLU A 74 -5.63 -3.55 -2.55
N GLY A 75 -5.25 -4.56 -1.76
CA GLY A 75 -5.78 -4.72 -0.41
C GLY A 75 -5.46 -3.55 0.52
N MET A 76 -4.23 -3.04 0.48
CA MET A 76 -3.80 -1.91 1.33
C MET A 76 -4.46 -0.59 0.91
N GLY A 77 -4.60 -0.33 -0.39
CA GLY A 77 -5.30 0.84 -0.91
C GLY A 77 -6.78 0.82 -0.53
N GLN A 78 -7.43 -0.35 -0.62
CA GLN A 78 -8.84 -0.50 -0.22
C GLN A 78 -9.03 -0.24 1.28
N LEU A 79 -8.19 -0.80 2.15
CA LEU A 79 -8.25 -0.55 3.60
C LEU A 79 -8.04 0.93 3.94
N LEU A 80 -7.09 1.59 3.28
CA LEU A 80 -6.83 3.02 3.44
C LEU A 80 -8.08 3.84 3.07
N LEU A 81 -8.69 3.58 1.91
CA LEU A 81 -9.89 4.27 1.46
C LEU A 81 -11.07 4.04 2.40
N MET A 82 -11.28 2.80 2.85
CA MET A 82 -12.33 2.46 3.82
C MET A 82 -12.15 3.22 5.15
N THR A 83 -10.92 3.34 5.64
CA THR A 83 -10.61 4.09 6.88
C THR A 83 -10.86 5.59 6.73
N HIS A 84 -10.49 6.17 5.58
CA HIS A 84 -10.75 7.58 5.32
C HIS A 84 -12.24 7.88 5.14
N LEU A 85 -12.99 6.97 4.54
CA LEU A 85 -14.43 7.11 4.36
C LEU A 85 -15.20 6.89 5.67
N SER A 86 -14.79 5.95 6.53
CA SER A 86 -15.40 5.77 7.85
C SER A 86 -15.26 7.01 8.71
N ASN A 87 -14.13 7.72 8.64
CA ASN A 87 -13.92 8.97 9.37
C ASN A 87 -14.79 10.15 8.85
N LYS A 88 -15.43 10.02 7.68
CA LYS A 88 -16.38 11.02 7.15
C LYS A 88 -17.83 10.70 7.52
N ILE A 89 -18.10 9.51 8.05
CA ILE A 89 -19.42 9.11 8.57
C ILE A 89 -19.37 9.33 10.09
N GLU A 90 -19.30 10.59 10.53
CA GLU A 90 -19.75 10.92 11.89
C GLU A 90 -21.29 10.97 11.84
N VAL A 91 -21.93 10.08 12.62
CA VAL A 91 -23.38 10.05 12.85
C VAL A 91 -23.73 10.94 14.03
#